data_AF-A0A848SQV9-F1
#
_entry.id   AF-A0A848SQV9-F1
#
_cell.length_a   1.000
_cell.length_b   1.000
_cell.length_c   1.000
_cell.angle_alpha   90.00
_cell.angle_beta   90.00
_cell.angle_gamma   90.00
#
_symmetry.space_group_name_H-M   'P 1'
#
loop_
_entity.id
_entity.type
_entity.pdbx_description
1 polymer ?
#
loop_
_entity_poly.entity_id
_entity_poly.type
_entity_poly.pdbx_seq_one_letter_code
_entity_poly.pdbx_strand_id
1 'polypeptide(L)'
;MKWLALAGALLMTGLLVTIGLTMSNPTGPASYALPLRASGFAVLAITIAYWRLAKRIVRPREGAIWTGGMVGVALLLWIPLVNDPLLLHEHGKVLAIWTAIWGISALPLLRAAVKGLRVPQS
;
A
#
# COMPACT_ATOMS: atom_id res chain seq x y z
N MET A 1 -3.11 -22.58 -1.78
CA MET A 1 -2.95 -21.33 -1.00
C MET A 1 -2.00 -20.30 -1.65
N LYS A 2 -0.82 -20.69 -2.17
CA LYS A 2 0.14 -19.74 -2.79
C LYS A 2 -0.42 -18.99 -4.02
N TRP A 3 -1.16 -19.68 -4.88
CA TRP A 3 -1.77 -19.10 -6.08
C TRP A 3 -2.86 -18.06 -5.80
N LEU A 4 -3.65 -18.26 -4.74
CA LEU A 4 -4.65 -17.28 -4.30
C LEU A 4 -4.02 -15.99 -3.77
N ALA A 5 -2.92 -16.11 -3.01
CA ALA A 5 -2.18 -14.94 -2.53
C ALA A 5 -1.51 -14.17 -3.68
N LEU A 6 -0.98 -14.89 -4.68
CA LEU A 6 -0.39 -14.29 -5.87
C LEU A 6 -1.45 -13.59 -6.75
N ALA A 7 -2.59 -14.26 -6.98
CA ALA A 7 -3.71 -13.70 -7.74
C ALA A 7 -4.31 -12.47 -7.02
N GLY A 8 -4.46 -12.52 -5.69
CA GLY A 8 -4.90 -11.38 -4.90
C GLY A 8 -3.91 -10.22 -4.95
N ALA A 9 -2.60 -10.47 -4.90
CA ALA A 9 -1.58 -9.44 -5.04
C ALA A 9 -1.58 -8.81 -6.44
N LEU A 10 -1.75 -9.61 -7.50
CA LEU A 10 -1.84 -9.13 -8.88
C LEU A 10 -3.12 -8.32 -9.14
N LEU A 11 -4.27 -8.79 -8.65
CA LEU A 11 -5.54 -8.06 -8.74
C LEU A 11 -5.47 -6.73 -7.98
N MET A 12 -4.87 -6.73 -6.78
CA MET A 12 -4.67 -5.49 -6.02
C MET A 12 -3.71 -4.56 -6.74
N THR A 13 -2.58 -5.06 -7.23
CA THR A 13 -1.65 -4.28 -8.06
C THR A 13 -2.36 -3.64 -9.24
N GLY A 14 -3.16 -4.40 -9.99
CA GLY A 14 -3.96 -3.91 -11.10
C GLY A 14 -4.92 -2.81 -10.68
N LEU A 15 -5.69 -3.03 -9.61
CA LEU A 15 -6.66 -2.06 -9.10
C LEU A 15 -5.99 -0.75 -8.68
N LEU A 16 -4.85 -0.83 -7.98
CA LEU A 16 -4.10 0.33 -7.50
C LEU A 16 -3.47 1.12 -8.67
N VAL A 17 -3.00 0.42 -9.71
CA VAL A 17 -2.48 1.04 -10.94
C VAL A 17 -3.60 1.71 -11.72
N THR A 18 -4.76 1.07 -11.88
CA THR A 18 -5.91 1.68 -12.57
C THR A 18 -6.37 2.94 -11.86
N ILE A 19 -6.48 2.91 -10.53
CA ILE A 19 -6.84 4.10 -9.72
C ILE A 19 -5.80 5.21 -9.90
N GLY A 20 -4.51 4.88 -9.86
CA GLY A 20 -3.44 5.84 -10.12
C GLY A 20 -3.55 6.48 -11.51
N LEU A 21 -3.77 5.67 -12.55
CA LEU A 21 -3.89 6.14 -13.92
C LEU A 21 -5.15 7.00 -14.15
N THR A 22 -6.28 6.67 -13.52
CA THR A 22 -7.49 7.51 -13.59
C THR A 22 -7.29 8.87 -12.92
N MET A 23 -6.45 8.93 -11.87
CA MET A 23 -6.08 10.18 -11.21
C MET A 23 -5.04 11.00 -12.00
N SER A 24 -4.27 10.36 -12.90
CA SER A 24 -3.18 10.98 -13.66
C SER A 24 -3.58 11.44 -15.06
N ASN A 25 -4.88 11.66 -15.31
CA ASN A 25 -5.36 12.15 -16.61
C ASN A 25 -4.58 13.43 -17.02
N PRO A 26 -4.37 13.74 -18.31
CA PRO A 26 -3.55 14.89 -18.74
C PRO A 26 -4.05 16.26 -18.27
N THR A 27 -5.29 16.33 -17.78
CA THR A 27 -5.91 17.49 -17.14
C THR A 27 -5.77 17.52 -15.61
N GLY A 28 -5.18 16.49 -15.02
CA GLY A 28 -4.99 16.34 -13.58
C GLY A 28 -3.84 17.21 -13.06
N PRO A 29 -3.93 17.73 -11.82
CA PRO A 29 -2.92 18.62 -11.28
C PRO A 29 -1.59 17.89 -11.06
N ALA A 30 -0.49 18.59 -11.34
CA ALA A 30 0.89 18.07 -11.22
C ALA A 30 1.24 17.53 -9.82
N SER A 31 0.45 17.90 -8.81
CA SER A 31 0.50 17.39 -7.44
C SER A 31 0.35 15.86 -7.32
N TYR A 32 -0.17 15.16 -8.34
CA TYR A 32 -0.32 13.70 -8.33
C TYR A 32 0.92 12.91 -8.74
N ALA A 33 1.91 13.53 -9.40
CA ALA A 33 3.03 12.79 -9.97
C ALA A 33 3.87 12.06 -8.91
N LEU A 34 4.10 12.69 -7.75
CA LEU A 34 4.88 12.12 -6.66
C LEU A 34 4.11 11.00 -5.91
N PRO A 35 2.86 11.20 -5.47
CA PRO A 35 2.05 10.12 -4.90
C PRO A 35 1.91 8.90 -5.83
N LEU A 36 1.80 9.12 -7.13
CA LEU A 36 1.68 8.03 -8.11
C LEU A 36 2.95 7.19 -8.21
N ARG A 37 4.13 7.83 -8.24
CA ARG A 37 5.43 7.14 -8.17
C ARG A 37 5.56 6.35 -6.87
N ALA A 38 5.20 6.96 -5.74
CA ALA A 38 5.24 6.31 -4.43
C ALA A 38 4.34 5.06 -4.40
N SER A 39 3.12 5.14 -4.95
CA SER A 39 2.20 4.01 -5.12
C SER A 39 2.79 2.91 -5.99
N GLY A 40 3.39 3.24 -7.14
CA GLY A 40 4.04 2.27 -8.02
C GLY A 40 5.19 1.52 -7.33
N PHE A 41 6.07 2.24 -6.62
CA PHE A 41 7.14 1.62 -5.83
C PHE A 41 6.57 0.75 -4.71
N ALA A 42 5.51 1.22 -4.03
CA ALA A 42 4.90 0.52 -2.92
C ALA A 42 4.24 -0.81 -3.34
N VAL A 43 3.65 -0.85 -4.53
CA VAL A 43 3.09 -2.07 -5.14
C VAL A 43 4.18 -3.13 -5.38
N LEU A 44 5.32 -2.74 -5.96
CA LEU A 44 6.46 -3.64 -6.16
C LEU A 44 7.00 -4.14 -4.81
N ALA A 45 7.17 -3.22 -3.86
CA ALA A 45 7.60 -3.50 -2.50
C ALA A 45 6.69 -4.53 -1.79
N ILE A 46 5.38 -4.34 -1.85
CA ILE A 46 4.39 -5.28 -1.27
C ILE A 46 4.46 -6.63 -1.95
N THR A 47 4.60 -6.68 -3.27
CA THR A 47 4.71 -7.94 -4.01
C THR A 47 5.92 -8.74 -3.52
N ILE A 48 7.08 -8.08 -3.35
CA ILE A 48 8.29 -8.68 -2.79
C ILE A 48 8.06 -9.11 -1.33
N ALA A 49 7.44 -8.25 -0.51
CA ALA A 49 7.17 -8.54 0.89
C ALA A 49 6.26 -9.78 1.06
N TYR A 50 5.19 -9.88 0.26
CA TYR A 50 4.29 -11.02 0.24
C TYR A 50 4.96 -12.29 -0.24
N TRP A 51 5.83 -12.21 -1.25
CA TRP A 51 6.62 -13.35 -1.68
C TRP A 51 7.55 -13.86 -0.58
N ARG A 52 8.23 -12.94 0.13
CA ARG A 52 9.07 -13.29 1.28
C ARG A 52 8.25 -13.85 2.44
N LEU A 53 7.07 -13.31 2.69
CA LEU A 53 6.14 -13.77 3.72
C LEU A 53 5.65 -15.20 3.41
N ALA A 54 5.33 -15.48 2.15
CA ALA A 54 4.93 -16.81 1.68
C ALA A 54 6.06 -17.85 1.82
N LYS A 55 7.33 -17.43 1.68
CA LYS A 55 8.50 -18.26 1.96
C LYS A 55 8.82 -18.38 3.46
N ARG A 56 8.08 -17.70 4.35
CA ARG A 56 8.31 -17.62 5.80
C ARG A 56 9.70 -17.08 6.18
N ILE A 57 10.26 -16.20 5.36
CA ILE A 57 11.61 -15.62 5.55
C ILE A 57 11.56 -14.28 6.30
N VAL A 58 10.37 -13.70 6.46
CA VAL A 58 10.21 -12.33 7.00
C VAL A 58 10.54 -12.31 8.49
N ARG A 59 11.57 -11.54 8.85
CA ARG A 59 11.89 -11.24 10.25
C ARG A 59 10.91 -10.19 10.79
N PRO A 60 10.64 -10.15 12.11
CA PRO A 60 9.70 -9.18 12.67
C PRO A 60 10.05 -7.72 12.38
N ARG A 61 11.33 -7.36 12.44
CA ARG A 61 11.84 -6.03 12.09
C ARG A 61 11.51 -5.66 10.63
N GLU A 62 11.61 -6.61 9.72
CA GLU A 62 11.24 -6.40 8.31
C GLU A 62 9.73 -6.20 8.17
N GLY A 63 8.92 -6.98 8.91
CA GLY A 63 7.47 -6.76 8.97
C GLY A 63 7.13 -5.32 9.40
N ALA A 64 7.79 -4.81 10.44
CA ALA A 64 7.59 -3.44 10.91
C ALA A 64 8.01 -2.38 9.87
N ILE A 65 9.15 -2.59 9.19
CA ILE A 65 9.61 -1.70 8.11
C ILE A 65 8.58 -1.66 6.96
N TRP A 66 8.08 -2.83 6.53
CA TRP A 66 7.10 -2.91 5.46
C TRP A 66 5.78 -2.25 5.86
N THR A 67 5.27 -2.52 7.07
CA THR A 67 4.05 -1.88 7.57
C THR A 67 4.21 -0.37 7.72
N GLY A 68 5.35 0.10 8.26
CA GLY A 68 5.66 1.53 8.36
C GLY A 68 5.73 2.21 6.99
N GLY A 69 6.37 1.57 6.00
CA GLY A 69 6.40 2.05 4.62
C GLY A 69 5.01 2.14 4.00
N MET A 70 4.15 1.13 4.23
CA MET A 70 2.76 1.15 3.76
C MET A 70 1.95 2.31 4.37
N VAL A 71 2.11 2.58 5.67
CA VAL A 71 1.48 3.73 6.34
C VAL A 71 2.00 5.04 5.76
N GLY A 72 3.31 5.16 5.55
CA GLY A 72 3.92 6.36 4.95
C GLY A 72 3.37 6.67 3.56
N VAL A 73 3.23 5.65 2.70
CA VAL A 73 2.66 5.82 1.35
C VAL A 73 1.20 6.25 1.42
N ALA A 74 0.40 5.65 2.32
CA ALA A 74 -0.98 6.06 2.51
C ALA A 74 -1.05 7.54 2.93
N LEU A 75 -0.25 7.96 3.92
CA LEU A 75 -0.21 9.36 4.35
C LEU A 75 0.19 10.32 3.20
N LEU A 76 1.21 9.96 2.42
CA LEU A 76 1.64 10.77 1.27
C LEU A 76 0.55 10.95 0.22
N LEU A 77 -0.31 9.95 0.01
CA LEU A 77 -1.44 10.04 -0.92
C LEU A 77 -2.56 10.94 -0.40
N TRP A 78 -2.72 11.05 0.92
CA TRP A 78 -3.73 11.90 1.54
C TRP A 78 -3.37 13.40 1.53
N ILE A 79 -2.07 13.74 1.57
CA ILE A 79 -1.61 15.14 1.54
C ILE A 79 -2.23 15.98 0.39
N PRO A 80 -2.14 15.57 -0.89
CA PRO A 80 -2.72 16.37 -1.97
C PRO A 80 -4.24 16.48 -1.88
N LEU A 81 -4.92 15.47 -1.33
CA LEU A 81 -6.37 15.48 -1.17
C LEU A 81 -6.84 16.46 -0.11
N VAL A 82 -6.12 16.56 1.01
CA VAL A 82 -6.45 17.49 2.09
C VAL A 82 -6.17 18.94 1.69
N ASN A 83 -5.20 19.15 0.79
CA ASN A 83 -4.79 20.48 0.34
C ASN A 83 -5.67 21.06 -0.78
N ASP A 84 -6.52 20.26 -1.43
CA ASP A 84 -7.38 20.71 -2.53
C ASP A 84 -8.82 20.17 -2.36
N PRO A 85 -9.80 21.03 -2.05
CA PRO A 85 -11.19 20.64 -1.86
C PRO A 85 -11.84 19.99 -3.09
N LEU A 86 -11.41 20.38 -4.30
CA LEU A 86 -11.91 19.81 -5.56
C LEU A 86 -11.46 18.35 -5.68
N LEU A 87 -10.18 18.10 -5.38
CA LEU A 87 -9.64 16.74 -5.36
C LEU A 87 -10.29 15.88 -4.30
N LEU A 88 -10.55 16.43 -3.11
CA LEU A 88 -11.25 15.72 -2.05
C LEU A 88 -12.66 15.29 -2.48
N HIS A 89 -13.39 16.17 -3.17
CA HIS A 89 -14.74 15.86 -3.65
C HIS A 89 -14.75 14.78 -4.74
N GLU A 90 -13.90 14.94 -5.74
CA GLU A 90 -13.85 14.06 -6.91
C GLU A 90 -13.23 12.68 -6.59
N HIS A 91 -12.23 12.66 -5.69
CA HIS A 91 -11.37 11.50 -5.50
C HIS A 91 -11.36 10.94 -4.06
N GLY A 92 -11.98 11.62 -3.09
CA GLY A 92 -12.00 11.21 -1.68
C GLY A 92 -12.54 9.81 -1.45
N LYS A 93 -13.63 9.44 -2.15
CA LYS A 93 -14.22 8.10 -2.05
C LYS A 93 -13.27 7.02 -2.57
N VAL A 94 -12.65 7.28 -3.72
CA VAL A 94 -11.71 6.35 -4.36
C VAL A 94 -10.48 6.16 -3.47
N LEU A 95 -9.93 7.25 -2.90
CA LEU A 95 -8.79 7.17 -2.00
C LEU A 95 -9.12 6.49 -0.67
N ALA A 96 -10.33 6.68 -0.14
CA ALA A 96 -10.78 5.97 1.06
C ALA A 96 -10.86 4.44 0.82
N ILE A 97 -11.44 4.01 -0.30
CA ILE A 97 -11.51 2.60 -0.70
C ILE A 97 -10.09 2.04 -0.89
N TRP A 98 -9.24 2.78 -1.61
CA TRP A 98 -7.83 2.44 -1.81
C TRP A 98 -7.12 2.23 -0.47
N THR A 99 -7.30 3.15 0.48
CA THR A 99 -6.67 3.11 1.81
C THR A 99 -7.18 1.92 2.63
N ALA A 100 -8.48 1.60 2.55
CA ALA A 100 -9.05 0.45 3.23
C ALA A 100 -8.48 -0.87 2.70
N ILE A 101 -8.43 -1.02 1.37
CA ILE A 101 -7.82 -2.15 0.69
C ILE A 101 -6.34 -2.30 1.07
N TRP A 102 -5.62 -1.18 1.07
CA TRP A 102 -4.22 -1.10 1.44
C TRP A 102 -4.01 -1.53 2.90
N GLY A 103 -4.85 -1.07 3.82
CA GLY A 103 -4.84 -1.44 5.22
C GLY A 103 -5.10 -2.93 5.45
N ILE A 104 -6.09 -3.51 4.76
CA ILE A 104 -6.37 -4.97 4.81
C ILE A 104 -5.15 -5.76 4.31
N SER A 105 -4.51 -5.28 3.24
CA SER A 105 -3.30 -5.87 2.67
C SER A 105 -2.08 -5.74 3.61
N ALA A 106 -2.07 -4.78 4.54
CA ALA A 106 -1.00 -4.64 5.52
C ALA A 106 -1.12 -5.66 6.67
N LEU A 107 -2.30 -6.23 6.93
CA LEU A 107 -2.56 -7.08 8.11
C LEU A 107 -1.60 -8.27 8.25
N PRO A 108 -1.24 -9.03 7.19
CA PRO A 108 -0.30 -10.14 7.33
C PRO A 108 1.11 -9.68 7.72
N LEU A 109 1.54 -8.53 7.23
CA LEU A 109 2.84 -7.91 7.55
C LEU A 109 2.85 -7.36 8.97
N LEU A 110 1.76 -6.71 9.39
CA LEU A 110 1.55 -6.25 10.75
C LEU A 110 1.57 -7.43 11.73
N ARG A 111 0.91 -8.54 11.38
CA ARG A 111 0.93 -9.76 12.18
C ARG A 111 2.35 -10.33 12.31
N ALA A 112 3.14 -10.30 11.24
CA ALA A 112 4.54 -10.72 11.28
C ALA A 112 5.40 -9.80 12.18
N ALA A 113 5.15 -8.49 12.14
CA ALA A 113 5.81 -7.51 12.99
C ALA A 113 5.49 -7.74 14.48
N VAL A 114 4.20 -7.87 14.82
CA VAL A 114 3.73 -8.04 16.20
C VAL A 114 4.13 -9.39 16.78
N LYS A 115 4.26 -10.44 15.96
CA LYS A 115 4.74 -11.75 16.44
C LYS A 115 6.14 -11.68 17.05
N GLY A 116 7.02 -10.82 16.53
CA GLY A 116 8.35 -10.63 17.12
C GLY A 116 8.36 -9.83 18.42
N LEU A 117 7.32 -9.05 18.71
CA LEU A 117 7.18 -8.35 19.98
C LEU A 117 6.74 -9.28 21.11
N ARG A 118 6.14 -10.44 20.79
CA ARG A 118 5.64 -11.42 21.77
C ARG A 118 6.68 -12.44 22.22
N VAL A 119 7.78 -12.60 21.48
CA VAL A 119 8.85 -13.54 21.85
C VAL A 119 9.98 -12.73 22.46
N PRO A 120 10.24 -12.83 23.78
CA PRO A 120 11.42 -12.22 24.37
C PRO A 120 12.64 -12.76 23.63
N GLN A 121 13.45 -11.86 23.08
CA GLN A 121 14.75 -12.26 22.55
C GLN A 121 15.66 -12.54 23.74
N SER A 122 15.66 -13.81 24.18
CA SER A 122 16.67 -14.39 25.07
C SER A 122 17.90 -14.78 24.27
#